data_AF-A0A971SC16-F1
#
_entry.id   AF-A0A971SC16-F1
#
_cell.length_a   1.000
_cell.length_b   1.000
_cell.length_c   1.000
_cell.angle_alpha   90.00
_cell.angle_beta   90.00
_cell.angle_gamma   90.00
#
_symmetry.space_group_name_H-M   'P 1'
#
loop_
_entity.id
_entity.type
_entity.pdbx_description
1 polymer ?
#
loop_
_entity_poly.entity_id
_entity_poly.type
_entity_poly.pdbx_seq_one_letter_code
_entity_poly.pdbx_strand_id
1 'polypeptide(L)'
;MRIKILAVLCLVLILLKCFSIITLACPVPSLYSVSPNQGTNKESINITIDGAKFHKSVVVKLTKSGEPDIVATNIQLVSKNQVTCTLDLNGKAVGKWDLIVSNIGSITKKEKAASPPSVFTIVASAPIVSAILPKMGLKNAMVSVSINGANFKDGAKVALSAPELTEINGALVNVISETQITCDLDLNGATPGIYDVKVTNTDGQSGRLDNAFAIDSQAPLIKMIIPNRGTNDGPVTLTLSGANFDQKASAKLAGSGKEINGSDTSVASSSDMSVTFDLTEQEAGVYDIIVANPDGKTGILAGGFTIEKIMEEKLLKSLFFNFDKYNIRPDQEPRLNYNLDLLIDFKNSYIILDGHADERGTREYNIALAGRRAETVKKFLVQNGFDPGKITVNAYGEDYPVKKGHNESSWWYNRRVDISIWETNPATWDDRSQSIFFDGQSTTLDPTQLKRIHQSINLLKQSSQSFIILVANTKDYGSNHENLDLAQKRLTIIKDYLMKNGVSEDRISAIDNGKIYPFFFDSTNNQIDSRVDLLVIQF
;
A
#
# COMPACT_ATOMS: atom_id res chain seq x y z
N MET A 1 20.32 103.08 -76.40
CA MET A 1 19.40 101.93 -76.27
C MET A 1 19.90 100.80 -75.33
N ARG A 2 21.19 100.77 -74.91
CA ARG A 2 21.75 99.70 -74.06
C ARG A 2 21.54 99.82 -72.53
N ILE A 3 21.08 100.97 -72.02
CA ILE A 3 20.94 101.21 -70.57
C ILE A 3 19.54 100.87 -70.03
N LYS A 4 18.49 100.89 -70.86
CA LYS A 4 17.12 100.53 -70.44
C LYS A 4 16.88 99.01 -70.32
N ILE A 5 17.70 98.18 -70.97
CA ILE A 5 17.56 96.71 -70.93
C ILE A 5 18.19 96.13 -69.64
N LEU A 6 19.26 96.74 -69.12
CA LEU A 6 19.94 96.23 -67.94
C LEU A 6 19.16 96.49 -66.63
N ALA A 7 18.45 97.63 -66.54
CA ALA A 7 17.58 97.94 -65.40
C ALA A 7 16.32 97.05 -65.36
N VAL A 8 15.74 96.72 -66.53
CA VAL A 8 14.61 95.78 -66.61
C VAL A 8 15.06 94.34 -66.33
N LEU A 9 16.26 93.94 -66.76
CA LEU A 9 16.80 92.61 -66.45
C LEU A 9 17.16 92.46 -64.96
N CYS A 10 17.64 93.52 -64.31
CA CYS A 10 17.93 93.50 -62.87
C CYS A 10 16.65 93.54 -62.02
N LEU A 11 15.62 94.29 -62.42
CA LEU A 11 14.32 94.29 -61.75
C LEU A 11 13.57 92.96 -61.95
N VAL A 12 13.68 92.33 -63.13
CA VAL A 12 13.11 91.00 -63.41
C VAL A 12 13.87 89.91 -62.65
N LEU A 13 15.19 89.99 -62.48
CA LEU A 13 15.95 89.04 -61.66
C LEU A 13 15.75 89.24 -60.14
N ILE A 14 15.43 90.45 -59.69
CA ILE A 14 15.06 90.74 -58.29
C ILE A 14 13.60 90.35 -58.03
N LEU A 15 12.68 90.52 -59.00
CA LEU A 15 11.30 90.05 -58.93
C LEU A 15 11.18 88.52 -59.07
N LEU A 16 12.05 87.85 -59.83
CA LEU A 16 12.13 86.38 -59.89
C LEU A 16 12.79 85.73 -58.66
N LYS A 17 13.51 86.50 -57.82
CA LYS A 17 13.94 86.04 -56.49
C LYS A 17 12.84 86.18 -55.42
N CYS A 18 11.74 86.85 -55.72
CA CYS A 18 10.63 87.06 -54.77
C CYS A 18 9.42 86.13 -54.96
N PHE A 19 9.38 85.25 -55.96
CA PHE A 19 8.29 84.27 -56.10
C PHE A 19 8.81 82.89 -56.52
N SER A 20 9.64 82.31 -55.65
CA SER A 20 9.66 80.86 -55.49
C SER A 20 9.74 80.61 -53.99
N ILE A 21 8.58 80.72 -53.35
CA ILE A 21 8.31 79.88 -52.20
C ILE A 21 8.36 78.46 -52.77
N ILE A 22 9.56 77.88 -52.88
CA ILE A 22 9.74 76.45 -52.95
C ILE A 22 9.11 75.99 -51.65
N THR A 23 7.85 75.61 -51.73
CA THR A 23 7.20 74.86 -50.68
C THR A 23 8.00 73.56 -50.61
N LEU A 24 9.02 73.53 -49.75
CA LEU A 24 9.72 72.30 -49.36
C LEU A 24 8.66 71.42 -48.69
N ALA A 25 7.91 70.70 -49.52
CA ALA A 25 6.92 69.76 -49.07
C ALA A 25 7.69 68.64 -48.37
N CYS A 26 7.49 68.51 -47.06
CA CYS A 26 8.12 67.45 -46.28
C CYS A 26 7.78 66.08 -46.92
N PRO A 27 8.75 65.18 -47.13
CA PRO A 27 8.47 63.88 -47.74
C PRO A 27 7.56 63.05 -46.83
N VAL A 28 6.66 62.27 -47.42
CA VAL A 28 5.91 61.25 -46.68
C VAL A 28 6.92 60.19 -46.23
N PRO A 29 7.00 59.87 -44.93
CA PRO A 29 7.86 58.78 -44.47
C PRO A 29 7.35 57.43 -45.01
N SER A 30 8.17 56.38 -44.91
CA SER A 30 7.75 55.01 -45.23
C SER A 30 8.15 54.11 -44.06
N LEU A 31 7.25 53.26 -43.59
CA LEU A 31 7.54 52.30 -42.52
C LEU A 31 7.78 50.93 -43.12
N TYR A 32 8.80 50.23 -42.63
CA TYR A 32 9.11 48.86 -42.99
C TYR A 32 8.89 47.91 -41.82
N SER A 33 9.31 48.29 -40.60
CA SER A 33 9.10 47.48 -39.39
C SER A 33 9.10 48.32 -38.11
N VAL A 34 8.59 47.73 -37.04
CA VAL A 34 8.69 48.24 -35.67
C VAL A 34 9.11 47.11 -34.74
N SER A 35 10.08 47.37 -33.86
CA SER A 35 10.60 46.39 -32.90
C SER A 35 10.85 47.02 -31.52
N PRO A 36 10.29 46.45 -30.44
CA PRO A 36 9.24 45.42 -30.45
C PRO A 36 7.93 45.97 -31.05
N ASN A 37 7.08 45.09 -31.60
CA ASN A 37 5.77 45.44 -32.16
C ASN A 37 4.60 45.25 -31.17
N GLN A 38 4.91 44.99 -29.89
CA GLN A 38 3.93 44.84 -28.82
C GLN A 38 4.53 45.30 -27.48
N GLY A 39 3.66 45.66 -26.54
CA GLY A 39 4.00 46.02 -25.16
C GLY A 39 2.80 45.88 -24.23
N THR A 40 3.03 45.86 -22.94
CA THR A 40 2.00 45.74 -21.90
C THR A 40 1.39 47.09 -21.54
N ASN A 41 0.14 47.10 -21.09
CA ASN A 41 -0.53 48.33 -20.64
C ASN A 41 -0.09 48.84 -19.25
N LYS A 42 1.06 48.38 -18.73
CA LYS A 42 1.65 48.80 -17.44
C LYS A 42 3.13 49.18 -17.59
N GLU A 43 3.57 49.55 -18.79
CA GLU A 43 4.96 49.93 -19.04
C GLU A 43 5.11 51.13 -19.98
N SER A 44 6.30 51.71 -19.98
CA SER A 44 6.76 52.57 -21.08
C SER A 44 7.83 51.81 -21.86
N ILE A 45 7.66 51.71 -23.17
CA ILE A 45 8.48 50.84 -24.03
C ILE A 45 9.28 51.67 -25.02
N ASN A 46 10.55 51.33 -25.19
CA ASN A 46 11.38 51.89 -26.25
C ASN A 46 11.20 51.05 -27.51
N ILE A 47 10.88 51.70 -28.62
CA ILE A 47 10.72 51.05 -29.93
C ILE A 47 11.69 51.63 -30.94
N THR A 48 12.11 50.76 -31.86
CA THR A 48 12.86 51.11 -33.08
C THR A 48 11.93 50.96 -34.27
N ILE A 49 11.89 51.99 -35.11
CA ILE A 49 11.10 52.03 -36.34
C ILE A 49 12.07 52.11 -37.52
N ASP A 50 12.07 51.08 -38.34
CA ASP A 50 12.83 51.04 -39.58
C ASP A 50 11.95 51.48 -40.75
N GLY A 51 12.52 52.25 -41.66
CA GLY A 51 11.78 52.88 -42.72
C GLY A 51 12.65 53.68 -43.69
N ALA A 52 12.05 54.69 -44.30
CA ALA A 52 12.74 55.62 -45.19
C ALA A 52 12.14 57.02 -45.11
N LYS A 53 12.94 58.01 -45.51
CA LYS A 53 12.55 59.43 -45.62
C LYS A 53 12.12 60.05 -44.29
N PHE A 54 12.69 59.61 -43.16
CA PHE A 54 12.47 60.27 -41.88
C PHE A 54 13.17 61.64 -41.83
N HIS A 55 12.50 62.62 -41.24
CA HIS A 55 12.98 63.99 -41.11
C HIS A 55 13.29 64.34 -39.65
N LYS A 56 14.07 65.41 -39.40
CA LYS A 56 14.42 65.86 -38.03
C LYS A 56 13.20 66.25 -37.17
N SER A 57 12.06 66.52 -37.79
CA SER A 57 10.79 66.86 -37.16
C SER A 57 9.77 65.72 -37.27
N VAL A 58 10.25 64.48 -37.16
CA VAL A 58 9.40 63.28 -37.14
C VAL A 58 8.62 63.21 -35.84
N VAL A 59 7.35 62.85 -35.94
CA VAL A 59 6.43 62.58 -34.83
C VAL A 59 5.92 61.15 -34.99
N VAL A 60 5.83 60.45 -33.87
CA VAL A 60 5.33 59.08 -33.79
C VAL A 60 4.18 59.06 -32.80
N LYS A 61 3.07 58.41 -33.16
CA LYS A 61 1.94 58.19 -32.26
C LYS A 61 1.26 56.85 -32.52
N LEU A 62 0.61 56.30 -31.51
CA LEU A 62 -0.37 55.21 -31.67
C LEU A 62 -1.77 55.79 -31.67
N THR A 63 -2.62 55.32 -32.58
CA THR A 63 -4.03 55.71 -32.66
C THR A 63 -4.94 54.48 -32.60
N LYS A 64 -6.06 54.60 -31.89
CA LYS A 64 -7.12 53.58 -31.86
C LYS A 64 -8.46 54.29 -31.78
N SER A 65 -9.42 53.84 -32.59
CA SER A 65 -10.75 54.44 -32.63
C SER A 65 -11.39 54.48 -31.24
N GLY A 66 -11.84 55.67 -30.81
CA GLY A 66 -12.46 55.90 -29.50
C GLY A 66 -11.50 56.14 -28.34
N GLU A 67 -10.19 56.05 -28.55
CA GLU A 67 -9.16 56.26 -27.52
C GLU A 67 -8.31 57.51 -27.83
N PRO A 68 -7.74 58.19 -26.82
CA PRO A 68 -6.80 59.28 -27.05
C PRO A 68 -5.49 58.78 -27.65
N ASP A 69 -4.92 59.55 -28.59
CA ASP A 69 -3.62 59.26 -29.21
C ASP A 69 -2.51 59.09 -28.14
N ILE A 70 -1.69 58.05 -28.29
CA ILE A 70 -0.48 57.86 -27.48
C ILE A 70 0.68 58.49 -28.24
N VAL A 71 1.06 59.70 -27.85
CA VAL A 71 2.17 60.43 -28.49
C VAL A 71 3.50 59.94 -27.93
N ALA A 72 4.42 59.55 -28.81
CA ALA A 72 5.74 59.08 -28.40
C ALA A 72 6.62 60.23 -27.87
N THR A 73 7.46 59.91 -26.89
CA THR A 73 8.47 60.81 -26.32
C THR A 73 9.87 60.32 -26.68
N ASN A 74 10.91 61.07 -26.28
CA ASN A 74 12.32 60.71 -26.52
C ASN A 74 12.63 60.32 -27.98
N ILE A 75 11.99 61.00 -28.94
CA ILE A 75 12.14 60.68 -30.36
C ILE A 75 13.55 61.07 -30.81
N GLN A 76 14.33 60.08 -31.26
CA GLN A 76 15.66 60.26 -31.82
C GLN A 76 15.71 59.77 -33.26
N LEU A 77 16.07 60.66 -34.18
CA LEU A 77 16.35 60.32 -35.57
C LEU A 77 17.76 59.73 -35.66
N VAL A 78 17.86 58.40 -35.69
CA VAL A 78 19.15 57.70 -35.79
C VAL A 78 19.73 57.85 -37.19
N SER A 79 18.88 57.72 -38.22
CA SER A 79 19.23 57.98 -39.61
C SER A 79 17.98 58.36 -40.41
N LYS A 80 18.12 58.71 -41.69
CA LYS A 80 16.95 58.90 -42.59
C LYS A 80 16.07 57.66 -42.73
N ASN A 81 16.55 56.50 -42.25
CA ASN A 81 15.89 55.20 -42.36
C ASN A 81 15.55 54.59 -41.00
N GLN A 82 15.88 55.24 -39.88
CA GLN A 82 15.62 54.69 -38.55
C GLN A 82 15.31 55.77 -37.53
N VAL A 83 14.26 55.55 -36.74
CA VAL A 83 13.84 56.39 -35.61
C VAL A 83 13.71 55.51 -34.38
N THR A 84 14.13 56.02 -33.23
CA THR A 84 13.82 55.41 -31.93
C THR A 84 12.94 56.37 -31.13
N CYS A 85 12.03 55.83 -30.32
CA CYS A 85 11.19 56.62 -29.43
C CYS A 85 10.67 55.78 -28.27
N THR A 86 10.10 56.46 -27.27
CA THR A 86 9.45 55.84 -26.11
C THR A 86 7.94 56.02 -26.22
N LEU A 87 7.18 54.94 -26.07
CA LEU A 87 5.72 54.95 -25.97
C LEU A 87 5.31 54.65 -24.52
N ASP A 88 4.50 55.53 -23.92
CA ASP A 88 3.93 55.29 -22.59
C ASP A 88 2.58 54.56 -22.71
N LEU A 89 2.58 53.27 -22.36
CA LEU A 89 1.43 52.39 -22.50
C LEU A 89 0.65 52.24 -21.17
N ASN A 90 1.10 52.90 -20.09
CA ASN A 90 0.47 52.80 -18.78
C ASN A 90 -1.01 53.21 -18.83
N GLY A 91 -1.88 52.28 -18.45
CA GLY A 91 -3.33 52.47 -18.39
C GLY A 91 -4.02 52.58 -19.75
N LYS A 92 -3.31 52.31 -20.87
CA LYS A 92 -3.89 52.41 -22.22
C LYS A 92 -4.70 51.16 -22.57
N ALA A 93 -5.72 51.32 -23.42
CA ALA A 93 -6.61 50.22 -23.80
C ALA A 93 -5.86 49.12 -24.56
N VAL A 94 -6.10 47.86 -24.19
CA VAL A 94 -5.51 46.69 -24.85
C VAL A 94 -6.06 46.49 -26.26
N GLY A 95 -5.33 45.77 -27.11
CA GLY A 95 -5.69 45.43 -28.48
C GLY A 95 -4.75 46.05 -29.51
N LYS A 96 -5.19 46.03 -30.77
CA LYS A 96 -4.44 46.55 -31.91
C LYS A 96 -4.55 48.08 -31.96
N TRP A 97 -3.40 48.74 -32.12
CA TRP A 97 -3.26 50.17 -32.36
C TRP A 97 -2.54 50.42 -33.68
N ASP A 98 -2.96 51.45 -34.39
CA ASP A 98 -2.30 51.89 -35.62
C ASP A 98 -1.08 52.75 -35.26
N LEU A 99 0.11 52.36 -35.71
CA LEU A 99 1.32 53.16 -35.57
C LEU A 99 1.38 54.20 -36.70
N ILE A 100 1.28 55.48 -36.33
CA ILE A 100 1.34 56.61 -37.25
C ILE A 100 2.69 57.32 -37.09
N VAL A 101 3.41 57.47 -38.20
CA VAL A 101 4.65 58.25 -38.27
C VAL A 101 4.47 59.37 -39.29
N SER A 102 4.76 60.59 -38.86
CA SER A 102 4.54 61.80 -39.62
C SER A 102 5.77 62.69 -39.61
N ASN A 103 6.12 63.28 -40.75
CA ASN A 103 7.12 64.36 -40.78
C ASN A 103 6.39 65.72 -40.75
N ILE A 104 6.72 66.59 -39.80
CA ILE A 104 6.11 67.93 -39.72
C ILE A 104 6.93 68.95 -40.50
N GLY A 105 6.33 69.59 -41.51
CA GLY A 105 6.99 70.64 -42.29
C GLY A 105 7.21 71.92 -41.48
N SER A 106 8.43 72.47 -41.53
CA SER A 106 8.88 73.62 -40.72
C SER A 106 8.16 74.94 -40.96
N ILE A 107 7.36 75.07 -42.02
CA ILE A 107 6.72 76.33 -42.45
C ILE A 107 5.19 76.22 -42.50
N THR A 108 4.64 75.08 -42.94
CA THR A 108 3.19 74.93 -43.18
C THR A 108 2.43 74.26 -42.04
N LYS A 109 3.13 73.62 -41.09
CA LYS A 109 2.56 72.74 -40.04
C LYS A 109 1.62 71.63 -40.58
N LYS A 110 1.61 71.36 -41.88
CA LYS A 110 0.78 70.30 -42.48
C LYS A 110 1.43 68.94 -42.27
N GLU A 111 0.67 68.02 -41.70
CA GLU A 111 1.08 66.65 -41.42
C GLU A 111 1.05 65.81 -42.72
N LYS A 112 2.10 65.02 -42.96
CA LYS A 112 2.11 63.98 -43.98
C LYS A 112 2.49 62.65 -43.33
N ALA A 113 1.46 61.86 -43.03
CA ALA A 113 1.58 60.56 -42.38
C ALA A 113 1.84 59.45 -43.41
N ALA A 114 2.64 58.46 -43.02
CA ALA A 114 2.65 57.16 -43.69
C ALA A 114 1.45 56.33 -43.17
N SER A 115 0.68 55.73 -44.07
CA SER A 115 -0.40 54.78 -43.76
C SER A 115 -0.39 53.72 -44.88
N PRO A 116 0.15 52.52 -44.61
CA PRO A 116 -0.65 51.38 -44.10
C PRO A 116 0.02 50.63 -42.92
N PRO A 117 -0.65 49.64 -42.29
CA PRO A 117 -0.61 49.43 -40.84
C PRO A 117 0.62 48.65 -40.38
N SER A 118 1.48 49.30 -39.61
CA SER A 118 2.24 48.57 -38.59
C SER A 118 1.38 48.52 -37.35
N VAL A 119 0.78 47.36 -37.10
CA VAL A 119 -0.04 47.15 -35.90
C VAL A 119 0.90 47.04 -34.71
N PHE A 120 0.80 47.99 -33.79
CA PHE A 120 1.37 47.84 -32.46
C PHE A 120 0.29 47.22 -31.56
N THR A 121 0.60 46.13 -30.87
CA THR A 121 -0.38 45.48 -29.99
C THR A 121 -0.09 45.82 -28.54
N ILE A 122 -1.03 46.50 -27.89
CA ILE A 122 -0.99 46.65 -26.43
C ILE A 122 -1.67 45.43 -25.82
N VAL A 123 -0.94 44.64 -25.03
CA VAL A 123 -1.49 43.47 -24.33
C VAL A 123 -1.72 43.79 -22.86
N ALA A 124 -2.61 43.05 -22.22
CA ALA A 124 -2.73 43.11 -20.77
C ALA A 124 -1.48 42.50 -20.11
N SER A 125 -1.09 43.05 -18.95
CA SER A 125 -0.06 42.45 -18.12
C SER A 125 -0.49 41.05 -17.67
N ALA A 126 0.35 40.05 -17.92
CA ALA A 126 0.10 38.70 -17.42
C ALA A 126 0.12 38.67 -15.89
N PRO A 127 -0.69 37.78 -15.26
CA PRO A 127 -0.60 37.58 -13.83
C PRO A 127 0.79 37.04 -13.47
N ILE A 128 1.32 37.45 -12.33
CA ILE A 128 2.57 36.92 -11.76
C ILE A 128 2.18 36.13 -10.52
N VAL A 129 2.63 34.88 -10.43
CA VAL A 129 2.41 34.04 -9.24
C VAL A 129 3.73 33.98 -8.46
N SER A 130 3.74 34.50 -7.24
CA SER A 130 4.97 34.59 -6.42
C SER A 130 5.00 33.61 -5.24
N ALA A 131 3.85 33.22 -4.71
CA ALA A 131 3.75 32.19 -3.67
C ALA A 131 2.37 31.54 -3.63
N ILE A 132 2.32 30.33 -3.07
CA ILE A 132 1.11 29.63 -2.65
C ILE A 132 1.29 29.15 -1.20
N LEU A 133 0.25 29.25 -0.37
CA LEU A 133 0.24 28.79 1.02
C LEU A 133 -1.11 28.11 1.35
N PRO A 134 -1.11 26.91 1.96
CA PRO A 134 0.05 26.05 2.20
C PRO A 134 0.72 25.60 0.89
N LYS A 135 2.00 25.18 0.97
CA LYS A 135 2.76 24.66 -0.18
C LYS A 135 2.54 23.16 -0.42
N MET A 136 1.66 22.53 0.36
CA MET A 136 1.39 21.11 0.24
C MET A 136 -0.03 20.75 0.67
N GLY A 137 -0.51 19.61 0.17
CA GLY A 137 -1.80 19.02 0.48
C GLY A 137 -1.74 17.50 0.44
N LEU A 138 -2.69 16.84 1.12
CA LEU A 138 -2.81 15.39 1.07
C LEU A 138 -3.74 14.96 -0.07
N LYS A 139 -3.37 13.89 -0.78
CA LYS A 139 -4.24 13.17 -1.73
C LYS A 139 -5.57 12.87 -1.06
N ASN A 140 -6.67 13.04 -1.80
CA ASN A 140 -8.05 12.86 -1.33
C ASN A 140 -8.52 13.84 -0.25
N ALA A 141 -7.87 15.00 -0.14
CA ALA A 141 -8.32 16.09 0.73
C ALA A 141 -8.72 17.34 -0.07
N MET A 142 -9.57 18.16 0.53
CA MET A 142 -9.82 19.54 0.10
C MET A 142 -8.82 20.46 0.82
N VAL A 143 -8.14 21.33 0.09
CA VAL A 143 -7.13 22.24 0.63
C VAL A 143 -7.43 23.67 0.24
N SER A 144 -7.76 24.52 1.20
CA SER A 144 -7.87 25.96 0.99
C SER A 144 -6.49 26.59 0.92
N VAL A 145 -6.22 27.33 -0.16
CA VAL A 145 -4.92 27.98 -0.43
C VAL A 145 -5.07 29.49 -0.62
N SER A 146 -4.03 30.23 -0.27
CA SER A 146 -3.83 31.63 -0.62
C SER A 146 -2.65 31.75 -1.58
N ILE A 147 -2.86 32.46 -2.68
CA ILE A 147 -1.88 32.68 -3.75
C ILE A 147 -1.53 34.17 -3.77
N ASN A 148 -0.25 34.48 -3.62
CA ASN A 148 0.28 35.83 -3.69
C ASN A 148 0.92 36.07 -5.06
N GLY A 149 0.89 37.32 -5.50
CA GLY A 149 1.37 37.67 -6.83
C GLY A 149 1.14 39.12 -7.22
N ALA A 150 0.97 39.35 -8.51
CA ALA A 150 0.64 40.65 -9.08
C ALA A 150 -0.23 40.51 -10.33
N ASN A 151 -0.94 41.58 -10.69
CA ASN A 151 -1.79 41.68 -11.88
C ASN A 151 -2.93 40.65 -11.92
N PHE A 152 -3.42 40.18 -10.77
CA PHE A 152 -4.62 39.35 -10.73
C PHE A 152 -5.85 40.16 -11.09
N LYS A 153 -6.75 39.59 -11.90
CA LYS A 153 -8.00 40.21 -12.30
C LYS A 153 -9.18 39.43 -11.75
N ASP A 154 -10.25 40.15 -11.42
CA ASP A 154 -11.50 39.52 -11.01
C ASP A 154 -11.97 38.48 -12.03
N GLY A 155 -12.46 37.34 -11.53
CA GLY A 155 -12.79 36.16 -12.34
C GLY A 155 -11.59 35.34 -12.84
N ALA A 156 -10.37 35.56 -12.34
CA ALA A 156 -9.23 34.71 -12.64
C ALA A 156 -9.49 33.24 -12.26
N LYS A 157 -8.83 32.32 -12.97
CA LYS A 157 -8.84 30.88 -12.72
C LYS A 157 -7.49 30.41 -12.19
N VAL A 158 -7.52 29.44 -11.29
CA VAL A 158 -6.33 28.78 -10.74
C VAL A 158 -6.35 27.32 -11.18
N ALA A 159 -5.19 26.79 -11.57
CA ALA A 159 -5.01 25.36 -11.80
C ALA A 159 -3.65 24.90 -11.27
N LEU A 160 -3.60 23.69 -10.72
CA LEU A 160 -2.35 22.94 -10.57
C LEU A 160 -2.07 22.17 -11.85
N SER A 161 -0.83 22.21 -12.31
CA SER A 161 -0.40 21.48 -13.51
C SER A 161 0.93 20.79 -13.27
N ALA A 162 1.09 19.59 -13.80
CA ALA A 162 2.35 18.86 -13.84
C ALA A 162 2.50 18.17 -15.21
N PRO A 163 3.72 17.94 -15.70
CA PRO A 163 3.94 17.27 -16.98
C PRO A 163 3.18 15.95 -17.05
N GLU A 164 2.47 15.72 -18.17
CA GLU A 164 1.74 14.47 -18.45
C GLU A 164 0.57 14.14 -17.49
N LEU A 165 0.24 15.04 -16.55
CA LEU A 165 -0.88 14.88 -15.64
C LEU A 165 -2.03 15.84 -16.00
N THR A 166 -3.25 15.42 -15.71
CA THR A 166 -4.44 16.27 -15.86
C THR A 166 -4.37 17.47 -14.92
N GLU A 167 -4.72 18.66 -15.40
CA GLU A 167 -4.78 19.86 -14.57
C GLU A 167 -5.86 19.72 -13.47
N ILE A 168 -5.53 20.14 -12.25
CA ILE A 168 -6.47 20.19 -11.12
C ILE A 168 -6.94 21.64 -11.01
N ASN A 169 -8.19 21.90 -11.38
CA ASN A 169 -8.76 23.25 -11.31
C ASN A 169 -9.10 23.63 -9.87
N GLY A 170 -8.75 24.85 -9.48
CA GLY A 170 -9.20 25.43 -8.23
C GLY A 170 -10.70 25.70 -8.24
N ALA A 171 -11.37 25.35 -7.15
CA ALA A 171 -12.75 25.70 -6.85
C ALA A 171 -12.81 26.98 -6.01
N LEU A 172 -13.97 27.64 -5.99
CA LEU A 172 -14.21 28.85 -5.18
C LEU A 172 -13.10 29.90 -5.30
N VAL A 173 -12.59 30.10 -6.53
CA VAL A 173 -11.53 31.07 -6.80
C VAL A 173 -12.07 32.47 -6.55
N ASN A 174 -11.49 33.15 -5.57
CA ASN A 174 -11.84 34.50 -5.16
C ASN A 174 -10.61 35.40 -5.22
N VAL A 175 -10.67 36.43 -6.05
CA VAL A 175 -9.59 37.42 -6.22
C VAL A 175 -9.81 38.53 -5.20
N ILE A 176 -9.02 38.52 -4.13
CA ILE A 176 -9.15 39.49 -3.03
C ILE A 176 -8.59 40.86 -3.45
N SER A 177 -7.50 40.86 -4.21
CA SER A 177 -6.88 42.07 -4.77
C SER A 177 -6.04 41.73 -6.00
N GLU A 178 -5.46 42.74 -6.66
CA GLU A 178 -4.48 42.52 -7.75
C GLU A 178 -3.24 41.70 -7.32
N THR A 179 -3.07 41.45 -6.03
CA THR A 179 -1.90 40.76 -5.46
C THR A 179 -2.22 39.49 -4.67
N GLN A 180 -3.51 39.16 -4.48
CA GLN A 180 -3.90 38.02 -3.66
C GLN A 180 -5.17 37.32 -4.19
N ILE A 181 -5.10 35.99 -4.28
CA ILE A 181 -6.21 35.08 -4.58
C ILE A 181 -6.36 34.08 -3.42
N THR A 182 -7.59 33.66 -3.15
CA THR A 182 -7.89 32.45 -2.37
C THR A 182 -8.67 31.47 -3.23
N CYS A 183 -8.41 30.17 -3.10
CA CYS A 183 -9.23 29.13 -3.72
C CYS A 183 -9.12 27.82 -2.94
N ASP A 184 -10.01 26.89 -3.25
CA ASP A 184 -9.95 25.52 -2.75
C ASP A 184 -9.42 24.58 -3.82
N LEU A 185 -8.54 23.66 -3.44
CA LEU A 185 -8.00 22.63 -4.29
C LEU A 185 -8.61 21.29 -3.85
N ASP A 186 -9.40 20.66 -4.72
CA ASP A 186 -9.89 19.29 -4.52
C ASP A 186 -8.84 18.31 -5.04
N LEU A 187 -8.17 17.60 -4.14
CA LEU A 187 -7.08 16.67 -4.46
C LEU A 187 -7.58 15.21 -4.54
N ASN A 188 -8.89 14.99 -4.67
CA ASN A 188 -9.47 13.65 -4.83
C ASN A 188 -9.00 12.97 -6.12
N GLY A 189 -8.41 11.78 -5.98
CA GLY A 189 -7.83 11.03 -7.09
C GLY A 189 -6.55 11.65 -7.67
N ALA A 190 -6.02 12.72 -7.08
CA ALA A 190 -4.79 13.35 -7.55
C ALA A 190 -3.59 12.40 -7.39
N THR A 191 -2.69 12.44 -8.36
CA THR A 191 -1.40 11.73 -8.29
C THR A 191 -0.48 12.47 -7.33
N PRO A 192 0.16 11.80 -6.35
CA PRO A 192 1.18 12.44 -5.53
C PRO A 192 2.34 12.96 -6.40
N GLY A 193 2.88 14.12 -6.06
CA GLY A 193 3.92 14.76 -6.84
C GLY A 193 4.05 16.26 -6.59
N ILE A 194 4.96 16.88 -7.34
CA ILE A 194 5.19 18.33 -7.29
C ILE A 194 4.50 18.96 -8.50
N TYR A 195 3.70 19.98 -8.24
CA TYR A 195 2.88 20.68 -9.22
C TYR A 195 3.27 22.15 -9.33
N ASP A 196 3.17 22.67 -10.55
CA ASP A 196 3.19 24.10 -10.82
C ASP A 196 1.83 24.71 -10.48
N VAL A 197 1.81 25.99 -10.12
CA VAL A 197 0.57 26.75 -9.95
C VAL A 197 0.44 27.73 -11.10
N LYS A 198 -0.66 27.61 -11.85
CA LYS A 198 -1.00 28.50 -12.97
C LYS A 198 -2.20 29.36 -12.62
N VAL A 199 -2.08 30.67 -12.87
CA VAL A 199 -3.20 31.62 -12.79
C VAL A 199 -3.48 32.15 -14.19
N THR A 200 -4.74 32.08 -14.62
CA THR A 200 -5.22 32.60 -15.91
C THR A 200 -6.24 33.69 -15.66
N ASN A 201 -5.95 34.91 -16.11
CA ASN A 201 -6.89 36.03 -16.01
C ASN A 201 -8.00 35.91 -17.07
N THR A 202 -9.08 36.68 -16.88
CA THR A 202 -10.24 36.73 -17.79
C THR A 202 -9.93 37.23 -19.20
N ASP A 203 -8.79 37.90 -19.39
CA ASP A 203 -8.27 38.32 -20.69
C ASP A 203 -7.45 37.25 -21.40
N GLY A 204 -7.31 36.06 -20.81
CA GLY A 204 -6.58 34.92 -21.35
C GLY A 204 -5.07 34.92 -21.03
N GLN A 205 -4.53 35.98 -20.44
CA GLN A 205 -3.13 36.00 -20.06
C GLN A 205 -2.89 35.09 -18.85
N SER A 206 -1.76 34.38 -18.85
CA SER A 206 -1.43 33.39 -17.81
C SER A 206 -0.05 33.61 -17.20
N GLY A 207 0.07 33.28 -15.93
CA GLY A 207 1.30 33.26 -15.15
C GLY A 207 1.47 31.92 -14.44
N ARG A 208 2.72 31.52 -14.20
CA ARG A 208 3.04 30.23 -13.57
C ARG A 208 4.07 30.43 -12.46
N LEU A 209 3.93 29.66 -11.39
CA LEU A 209 4.97 29.44 -10.40
C LEU A 209 5.34 27.95 -10.44
N ASP A 210 6.61 27.69 -10.77
CA ASP A 210 7.11 26.33 -10.99
C ASP A 210 7.34 25.61 -9.66
N ASN A 211 7.04 24.31 -9.62
CA ASN A 211 7.28 23.45 -8.45
C ASN A 211 6.71 24.01 -7.13
N ALA A 212 5.53 24.61 -7.19
CA ALA A 212 4.98 25.45 -6.14
C ALA A 212 4.20 24.69 -5.06
N PHE A 213 3.57 23.57 -5.42
CA PHE A 213 2.66 22.84 -4.54
C PHE A 213 2.92 21.33 -4.59
N ALA A 214 3.12 20.70 -3.43
CA ALA A 214 3.32 19.26 -3.31
C ALA A 214 2.02 18.55 -2.91
N ILE A 215 1.61 17.56 -3.68
CA ILE A 215 0.56 16.61 -3.29
C ILE A 215 1.24 15.39 -2.70
N ASP A 216 0.94 15.08 -1.45
CA ASP A 216 1.51 13.96 -0.73
C ASP A 216 0.45 12.91 -0.39
N SER A 217 0.83 11.67 -0.18
CA SER A 217 -0.06 10.58 0.25
C SER A 217 0.16 10.25 1.72
N GLN A 218 -0.75 9.49 2.35
CA GLN A 218 -0.49 8.92 3.67
C GLN A 218 0.16 7.54 3.52
N ALA A 219 1.07 7.21 4.44
CA ALA A 219 1.60 5.86 4.53
C ALA A 219 0.47 4.86 4.86
N PRO A 220 0.54 3.62 4.34
CA PRO A 220 -0.45 2.60 4.67
C PRO A 220 -0.38 2.28 6.17
N LEU A 221 -1.53 2.03 6.78
CA LEU A 221 -1.66 1.63 8.19
C LEU A 221 -2.27 0.25 8.25
N ILE A 222 -1.56 -0.70 8.85
CA ILE A 222 -2.04 -2.07 9.05
C ILE A 222 -2.56 -2.17 10.49
N LYS A 223 -3.81 -2.56 10.68
CA LYS A 223 -4.41 -2.74 12.01
C LYS A 223 -4.51 -4.21 12.41
N MET A 224 -4.85 -5.07 11.45
CA MET A 224 -5.10 -6.50 11.70
C MET A 224 -4.80 -7.30 10.43
N ILE A 225 -4.39 -8.56 10.62
CA ILE A 225 -4.25 -9.56 9.56
C ILE A 225 -4.95 -10.86 9.95
N ILE A 226 -5.51 -11.57 8.97
CA ILE A 226 -6.17 -12.86 9.15
C ILE A 226 -5.85 -13.79 7.96
N PRO A 227 -5.34 -15.02 8.20
CA PRO A 227 -4.81 -15.50 9.48
C PRO A 227 -3.55 -14.71 9.89
N ASN A 228 -3.12 -14.84 11.14
CA ASN A 228 -1.85 -14.25 11.63
C ASN A 228 -0.72 -15.29 11.76
N ARG A 229 -0.92 -16.48 11.21
CA ARG A 229 0.06 -17.57 11.19
C ARG A 229 -0.12 -18.44 9.96
N GLY A 230 0.94 -19.17 9.58
CA GLY A 230 0.92 -20.17 8.52
C GLY A 230 2.07 -21.15 8.68
N THR A 231 1.90 -22.36 8.14
CA THR A 231 2.93 -23.40 8.11
C THR A 231 3.83 -23.22 6.89
N ASN A 232 5.11 -23.59 7.00
CA ASN A 232 6.09 -23.43 5.92
C ASN A 232 6.00 -24.50 4.81
N ASP A 233 4.79 -24.94 4.48
CA ASP A 233 4.48 -26.07 3.58
C ASP A 233 3.68 -25.69 2.35
N GLY A 234 3.34 -24.40 2.18
CA GLY A 234 2.62 -23.94 1.01
C GLY A 234 2.17 -22.48 1.07
N PRO A 235 1.31 -22.09 0.13
CA PRO A 235 0.78 -20.73 0.07
C PRO A 235 -0.24 -20.46 1.18
N VAL A 236 -0.17 -19.25 1.76
CA VAL A 236 -1.17 -18.70 2.68
C VAL A 236 -1.70 -17.38 2.14
N THR A 237 -3.02 -17.20 2.08
CA THR A 237 -3.62 -15.92 1.72
C THR A 237 -4.07 -15.18 2.97
N LEU A 238 -3.51 -13.99 3.17
CA LEU A 238 -3.85 -13.09 4.27
C LEU A 238 -4.86 -12.04 3.80
N THR A 239 -5.81 -11.72 4.66
CA THR A 239 -6.64 -10.51 4.59
C THR A 239 -6.11 -9.49 5.58
N LEU A 240 -5.89 -8.26 5.12
CA LEU A 240 -5.36 -7.15 5.91
C LEU A 240 -6.44 -6.08 6.02
N SER A 241 -6.72 -5.64 7.24
CA SER A 241 -7.57 -4.48 7.52
C SER A 241 -6.75 -3.33 8.09
N GLY A 242 -7.06 -2.11 7.64
CA GLY A 242 -6.19 -0.97 7.82
C GLY A 242 -6.76 0.36 7.33
N ALA A 243 -5.86 1.22 6.87
CA ALA A 243 -6.18 2.48 6.20
C ALA A 243 -5.08 2.83 5.18
N ASN A 244 -5.42 3.68 4.22
CA ASN A 244 -4.50 4.26 3.23
C ASN A 244 -3.81 3.23 2.31
N PHE A 245 -4.47 2.11 2.00
CA PHE A 245 -4.00 1.21 0.95
C PHE A 245 -4.25 1.84 -0.43
N ASP A 246 -3.18 2.02 -1.21
CA ASP A 246 -3.32 2.42 -2.61
C ASP A 246 -3.73 1.20 -3.47
N GLN A 247 -4.42 1.42 -4.59
CA GLN A 247 -4.92 0.35 -5.46
C GLN A 247 -3.80 -0.57 -5.99
N LYS A 248 -2.55 -0.06 -6.04
CA LYS A 248 -1.35 -0.82 -6.44
C LYS A 248 -0.41 -1.10 -5.27
N ALA A 249 -0.93 -1.10 -4.04
CA ALA A 249 -0.15 -1.50 -2.88
C ALA A 249 0.38 -2.94 -3.02
N SER A 250 1.51 -3.21 -2.40
CA SER A 250 2.15 -4.51 -2.32
C SER A 250 2.48 -4.84 -0.86
N ALA A 251 2.66 -6.12 -0.53
CA ALA A 251 3.03 -6.52 0.82
C ALA A 251 4.16 -7.55 0.82
N LYS A 252 4.98 -7.52 1.87
CA LYS A 252 6.04 -8.48 2.14
C LYS A 252 6.08 -8.87 3.62
N LEU A 253 6.56 -10.08 3.91
CA LEU A 253 6.96 -10.49 5.24
C LEU A 253 8.45 -10.20 5.42
N ALA A 254 8.85 -9.69 6.59
CA ALA A 254 10.26 -9.47 6.93
C ALA A 254 10.55 -10.02 8.33
N GLY A 255 11.51 -10.94 8.42
CA GLY A 255 11.83 -11.65 9.67
C GLY A 255 12.99 -12.60 9.46
N SER A 256 13.72 -12.92 10.53
CA SER A 256 14.88 -13.83 10.50
C SER A 256 15.95 -13.46 9.45
N GLY A 257 16.10 -12.16 9.15
CA GLY A 257 17.05 -11.67 8.14
C GLY A 257 16.66 -11.96 6.68
N LYS A 258 15.42 -12.40 6.42
CA LYS A 258 14.88 -12.66 5.08
C LYS A 258 13.62 -11.84 4.80
N GLU A 259 13.35 -11.63 3.53
CA GLU A 259 12.12 -11.03 3.04
C GLU A 259 11.37 -12.02 2.14
N ILE A 260 10.06 -12.14 2.33
CA ILE A 260 9.17 -12.97 1.52
C ILE A 260 8.17 -12.04 0.84
N ASN A 261 8.26 -11.93 -0.48
CA ASN A 261 7.37 -11.07 -1.25
C ASN A 261 6.01 -11.73 -1.43
N GLY A 262 4.94 -10.96 -1.26
CA GLY A 262 3.59 -11.43 -1.53
C GLY A 262 3.27 -11.48 -3.01
N SER A 263 2.47 -12.47 -3.41
CA SER A 263 1.83 -12.60 -4.72
C SER A 263 0.32 -12.31 -4.62
N ASP A 264 -0.35 -12.24 -5.77
CA ASP A 264 -1.82 -12.18 -5.87
C ASP A 264 -2.45 -11.09 -4.99
N THR A 265 -1.79 -9.94 -4.92
CA THR A 265 -2.26 -8.81 -4.11
C THR A 265 -3.50 -8.19 -4.74
N SER A 266 -4.56 -8.06 -3.95
CA SER A 266 -5.82 -7.42 -4.35
C SER A 266 -6.24 -6.41 -3.30
N VAL A 267 -6.44 -5.16 -3.72
CA VAL A 267 -6.89 -4.07 -2.85
C VAL A 267 -8.36 -3.82 -3.14
N ALA A 268 -9.22 -4.21 -2.22
CA ALA A 268 -10.67 -4.08 -2.36
C ALA A 268 -11.14 -2.66 -2.01
N SER A 269 -10.49 -2.02 -1.05
CA SER A 269 -10.75 -0.66 -0.61
C SER A 269 -9.48 -0.04 -0.01
N SER A 270 -9.52 1.25 0.33
CA SER A 270 -8.41 1.88 1.05
C SER A 270 -8.21 1.34 2.48
N SER A 271 -9.13 0.51 2.98
CA SER A 271 -9.05 -0.13 4.30
C SER A 271 -8.87 -1.65 4.25
N ASP A 272 -9.05 -2.29 3.09
CA ASP A 272 -9.09 -3.75 2.99
C ASP A 272 -8.32 -4.26 1.76
N MET A 273 -7.38 -5.18 1.99
CA MET A 273 -6.62 -5.85 0.94
C MET A 273 -6.34 -7.31 1.27
N SER A 274 -6.05 -8.12 0.27
CA SER A 274 -5.56 -9.49 0.42
C SER A 274 -4.22 -9.68 -0.28
N VAL A 275 -3.41 -10.60 0.22
CA VAL A 275 -2.11 -10.97 -0.37
C VAL A 275 -1.80 -12.43 -0.05
N THR A 276 -1.18 -13.13 -1.00
CA THR A 276 -0.74 -14.52 -0.81
C THR A 276 0.76 -14.56 -0.58
N PHE A 277 1.22 -15.37 0.37
CA PHE A 277 2.63 -15.64 0.61
C PHE A 277 2.91 -17.13 0.41
N ASP A 278 3.91 -17.46 -0.41
CA ASP A 278 4.42 -18.82 -0.48
C ASP A 278 5.39 -19.05 0.69
N LEU A 279 4.95 -19.88 1.65
CA LEU A 279 5.75 -20.18 2.83
C LEU A 279 6.58 -21.46 2.66
N THR A 280 6.56 -22.10 1.49
CA THR A 280 7.29 -23.35 1.25
C THR A 280 8.77 -23.21 1.62
N GLU A 281 9.23 -24.05 2.55
CA GLU A 281 10.60 -24.10 3.06
C GLU A 281 11.10 -22.79 3.70
N GLN A 282 10.20 -21.85 4.01
CA GLN A 282 10.56 -20.63 4.73
C GLN A 282 10.90 -20.94 6.19
N GLU A 283 11.73 -20.10 6.78
CA GLU A 283 12.21 -20.29 8.14
C GLU A 283 11.08 -20.01 9.14
N ALA A 284 10.97 -20.84 10.17
CA ALA A 284 9.98 -20.62 11.22
C ALA A 284 10.40 -19.43 12.09
N GLY A 285 9.43 -18.64 12.52
CA GLY A 285 9.69 -17.46 13.34
C GLY A 285 8.59 -16.42 13.26
N VAL A 286 8.84 -15.30 13.94
CA VAL A 286 7.97 -14.13 13.94
C VAL A 286 8.43 -13.16 12.84
N TYR A 287 7.48 -12.71 12.03
CA TYR A 287 7.68 -11.84 10.88
C TYR A 287 6.84 -10.57 11.01
N ASP A 288 7.44 -9.45 10.62
CA ASP A 288 6.73 -8.20 10.37
C ASP A 288 5.98 -8.29 9.05
N ILE A 289 4.77 -7.73 8.98
CA ILE A 289 4.09 -7.48 7.72
C ILE A 289 4.39 -6.05 7.31
N ILE A 290 4.92 -5.86 6.11
CA ILE A 290 5.22 -4.55 5.54
C ILE A 290 4.34 -4.36 4.31
N VAL A 291 3.51 -3.32 4.31
CA VAL A 291 2.74 -2.89 3.13
C VAL A 291 3.40 -1.65 2.56
N ALA A 292 3.60 -1.62 1.24
CA ALA A 292 4.20 -0.51 0.50
C ALA A 292 3.21 0.01 -0.54
N ASN A 293 2.97 1.32 -0.52
CA ASN A 293 2.27 2.02 -1.60
C ASN A 293 3.24 2.35 -2.76
N PRO A 294 2.75 2.61 -3.99
CA PRO A 294 3.60 2.89 -5.16
C PRO A 294 4.52 4.10 -5.04
N ASP A 295 4.20 5.02 -4.13
CA ASP A 295 5.01 6.20 -3.80
C ASP A 295 6.20 5.88 -2.88
N GLY A 296 6.35 4.62 -2.47
CA GLY A 296 7.43 4.16 -1.60
C GLY A 296 7.15 4.32 -0.10
N LYS A 297 6.00 4.88 0.30
CA LYS A 297 5.62 4.93 1.72
C LYS A 297 5.20 3.55 2.21
N THR A 298 5.64 3.21 3.41
CA THR A 298 5.44 1.89 4.00
C THR A 298 4.72 1.96 5.35
N GLY A 299 3.95 0.92 5.61
CA GLY A 299 3.29 0.62 6.88
C GLY A 299 3.80 -0.71 7.39
N ILE A 300 4.05 -0.81 8.69
CA ILE A 300 4.61 -2.01 9.31
C ILE A 300 3.70 -2.46 10.45
N LEU A 301 3.29 -3.73 10.42
CA LEU A 301 2.75 -4.43 11.57
C LEU A 301 3.84 -5.34 12.12
N ALA A 302 4.54 -4.83 13.13
CA ALA A 302 5.66 -5.54 13.74
C ALA A 302 5.18 -6.82 14.44
N GLY A 303 5.86 -7.95 14.18
CA GLY A 303 5.52 -9.27 14.65
C GLY A 303 4.09 -9.72 14.31
N GLY A 304 3.53 -9.18 13.23
CA GLY A 304 2.15 -9.41 12.84
C GLY A 304 1.85 -10.85 12.42
N PHE A 305 2.86 -11.58 11.92
CA PHE A 305 2.69 -12.90 11.34
C PHE A 305 3.69 -13.93 11.90
N THR A 306 3.25 -15.17 12.14
CA THR A 306 4.14 -16.26 12.58
C THR A 306 4.21 -17.35 11.51
N ILE A 307 5.42 -17.67 11.04
CA ILE A 307 5.68 -18.88 10.25
C ILE A 307 5.98 -20.01 11.23
N GLU A 308 5.20 -21.07 11.16
CA GLU A 308 5.41 -22.29 11.92
C GLU A 308 6.15 -23.31 11.05
N LYS A 309 7.10 -24.01 11.66
CA LYS A 309 7.78 -25.10 10.96
C LYS A 309 6.76 -26.20 10.74
N ILE A 310 6.66 -26.71 9.53
CA ILE A 310 6.06 -28.00 9.27
C ILE A 310 6.80 -28.97 10.18
N MET A 311 6.09 -29.51 11.17
CA MET A 311 6.48 -30.77 11.74
C MET A 311 6.27 -31.77 10.62
N GLU A 312 7.26 -31.91 9.74
CA GLU A 312 7.33 -33.03 8.81
C GLU A 312 7.09 -34.25 9.69
N GLU A 313 5.94 -34.91 9.48
CA GLU A 313 5.32 -35.83 10.44
C GLU A 313 6.29 -36.94 10.85
N LYS A 314 7.09 -36.62 11.86
CA LYS A 314 7.95 -37.51 12.58
C LYS A 314 7.07 -38.22 13.60
N LEU A 315 6.11 -38.99 13.09
CA LEU A 315 5.22 -39.80 13.89
C LEU A 315 5.95 -41.05 14.33
N LEU A 316 5.90 -41.32 15.63
CA LEU A 316 6.41 -42.58 16.15
C LEU A 316 5.63 -43.73 15.52
N LYS A 317 6.38 -44.68 14.96
CA LYS A 317 5.85 -45.83 14.23
C LYS A 317 5.61 -46.99 15.19
N SER A 318 4.47 -47.65 15.07
CA SER A 318 4.23 -48.91 15.78
C SER A 318 5.25 -49.98 15.37
N LEU A 319 5.63 -50.81 16.34
CA LEU A 319 6.51 -51.97 16.14
C LEU A 319 5.68 -53.23 16.01
N PHE A 320 5.92 -54.05 14.97
CA PHE A 320 5.12 -55.25 14.71
C PHE A 320 5.85 -56.56 15.06
N PHE A 321 5.08 -57.55 15.51
CA PHE A 321 5.61 -58.81 16.02
C PHE A 321 5.03 -60.02 15.29
N ASN A 322 5.81 -61.10 15.25
CA ASN A 322 5.33 -62.39 14.76
C ASN A 322 4.32 -63.01 15.74
N PHE A 323 3.51 -63.93 15.23
CA PHE A 323 2.59 -64.72 16.05
C PHE A 323 3.35 -65.40 17.19
N ASP A 324 2.79 -65.29 18.40
CA ASP A 324 3.34 -65.88 19.63
C ASP A 324 4.81 -65.49 19.94
N LYS A 325 5.28 -64.36 19.41
CA LYS A 325 6.64 -63.84 19.65
C LYS A 325 6.61 -62.43 20.19
N TYR A 326 7.67 -62.10 20.95
CA TYR A 326 7.93 -60.78 21.51
C TYR A 326 9.33 -60.25 21.20
N ASN A 327 10.16 -61.01 20.47
CA ASN A 327 11.45 -60.51 20.02
C ASN A 327 11.27 -59.48 18.89
N ILE A 328 12.05 -58.40 18.92
CA ILE A 328 12.15 -57.44 17.82
C ILE A 328 12.70 -58.20 16.61
N ARG A 329 12.07 -58.02 15.45
CA ARG A 329 12.49 -58.65 14.19
C ARG A 329 13.49 -57.73 13.47
N PRO A 330 14.46 -58.28 12.71
CA PRO A 330 15.44 -57.46 11.99
C PRO A 330 14.81 -56.40 11.06
N ASP A 331 13.67 -56.69 10.44
CA ASP A 331 12.95 -55.74 9.57
C ASP A 331 12.23 -54.62 10.33
N GLN A 332 12.13 -54.72 11.65
CA GLN A 332 11.57 -53.68 12.52
C GLN A 332 12.65 -52.79 13.13
N GLU A 333 13.92 -53.17 13.07
CA GLU A 333 15.04 -52.35 13.56
C GLU A 333 15.09 -50.96 12.90
N PRO A 334 14.87 -50.80 11.57
CA PRO A 334 14.83 -49.46 10.97
C PRO A 334 13.67 -48.60 11.48
N ARG A 335 12.50 -49.19 11.78
CA ARG A 335 11.38 -48.47 12.40
C ARG A 335 11.72 -48.02 13.82
N LEU A 336 12.39 -48.89 14.57
CA LEU A 336 12.78 -48.63 15.94
C LEU A 336 13.87 -47.55 16.03
N ASN A 337 14.86 -47.59 15.15
CA ASN A 337 15.91 -46.57 15.04
C ASN A 337 15.31 -45.23 14.58
N TYR A 338 14.38 -45.25 13.64
CA TYR A 338 13.62 -44.04 13.27
C TYR A 338 12.94 -43.44 14.50
N ASN A 339 12.21 -44.22 15.29
CA ASN A 339 11.59 -43.73 16.52
C ASN A 339 12.62 -43.20 17.54
N LEU A 340 13.77 -43.86 17.65
CA LEU A 340 14.85 -43.43 18.52
C LEU A 340 15.34 -42.02 18.16
N ASP A 341 15.59 -41.77 16.88
CA ASP A 341 16.04 -40.47 16.38
C ASP A 341 15.05 -39.35 16.71
N LEU A 342 13.75 -39.68 16.72
CA LEU A 342 12.70 -38.72 17.10
C LEU A 342 12.66 -38.48 18.61
N LEU A 343 12.78 -39.55 19.39
CA LEU A 343 12.69 -39.49 20.84
C LEU A 343 13.88 -38.76 21.48
N ILE A 344 15.01 -38.62 20.79
CA ILE A 344 16.19 -37.89 21.30
C ILE A 344 15.85 -36.44 21.64
N ASP A 345 15.07 -35.76 20.81
CA ASP A 345 14.65 -34.38 21.04
C ASP A 345 13.67 -34.26 22.23
N PHE A 346 13.06 -35.37 22.64
CA PHE A 346 12.09 -35.48 23.74
C PHE A 346 12.59 -36.34 24.91
N LYS A 347 13.91 -36.45 25.10
CA LYS A 347 14.53 -37.36 26.09
C LYS A 347 14.07 -37.13 27.54
N ASN A 348 13.54 -35.94 27.84
CA ASN A 348 13.03 -35.58 29.15
C ASN A 348 11.53 -35.84 29.35
N SER A 349 10.81 -36.22 28.30
CA SER A 349 9.39 -36.54 28.33
C SER A 349 9.14 -37.96 28.85
N TYR A 350 7.91 -38.23 29.25
CA TYR A 350 7.42 -39.58 29.54
C TYR A 350 7.07 -40.31 28.25
N ILE A 351 7.39 -41.60 28.18
CA ILE A 351 7.10 -42.46 27.02
C ILE A 351 6.11 -43.52 27.48
N ILE A 352 5.01 -43.69 26.75
CA ILE A 352 4.11 -44.81 26.95
C ILE A 352 4.32 -45.83 25.83
N LEU A 353 4.42 -47.09 26.22
CA LEU A 353 4.48 -48.24 25.35
C LEU A 353 3.24 -49.11 25.55
N ASP A 354 2.35 -49.08 24.57
CA ASP A 354 1.10 -49.80 24.62
C ASP A 354 1.26 -51.11 23.83
N GLY A 355 1.34 -52.22 24.57
CA GLY A 355 1.47 -53.55 23.98
C GLY A 355 0.12 -54.13 23.58
N HIS A 356 0.08 -54.75 22.40
CA HIS A 356 -1.09 -55.43 21.86
C HIS A 356 -0.78 -56.85 21.38
N ALA A 357 -1.81 -57.69 21.38
CA ALA A 357 -1.82 -59.03 20.82
C ALA A 357 -2.99 -59.22 19.87
N ASP A 358 -2.90 -60.23 19.00
CA ASP A 358 -4.06 -60.66 18.23
C ASP A 358 -4.98 -61.54 19.09
N GLU A 359 -6.24 -61.68 18.67
CA GLU A 359 -7.30 -62.32 19.44
C GLU A 359 -7.12 -63.82 19.69
N ARG A 360 -6.11 -64.46 19.10
CA ARG A 360 -5.88 -65.90 19.26
C ARG A 360 -5.14 -66.18 20.56
N GLY A 361 -5.79 -66.88 21.48
CA GLY A 361 -5.25 -67.24 22.77
C GLY A 361 -6.27 -66.99 23.88
N THR A 362 -5.86 -67.19 25.13
CA THR A 362 -6.66 -66.67 26.26
C THR A 362 -6.33 -65.20 26.46
N ARG A 363 -7.30 -64.43 26.97
CA ARG A 363 -7.13 -63.01 27.26
C ARG A 363 -5.96 -62.75 28.19
N GLU A 364 -5.83 -63.54 29.25
CA GLU A 364 -4.74 -63.42 30.22
C GLU A 364 -3.38 -63.67 29.56
N TYR A 365 -3.31 -64.64 28.64
CA TYR A 365 -2.10 -64.92 27.89
C TYR A 365 -1.73 -63.77 26.95
N ASN A 366 -2.72 -63.22 26.24
CA ASN A 366 -2.54 -62.12 25.31
C ASN A 366 -2.11 -60.84 26.00
N ILE A 367 -2.67 -60.52 27.17
CA ILE A 367 -2.21 -59.42 28.03
C ILE A 367 -0.74 -59.64 28.42
N ALA A 368 -0.37 -60.84 28.89
CA ALA A 368 1.01 -61.13 29.24
C ALA A 368 1.98 -61.09 28.04
N LEU A 369 1.53 -61.48 26.84
CA LEU A 369 2.31 -61.42 25.60
C LEU A 369 2.49 -59.97 25.12
N ALA A 370 1.42 -59.17 25.16
CA ALA A 370 1.44 -57.74 24.90
C ALA A 370 2.42 -57.00 25.82
N GLY A 371 2.36 -57.25 27.12
CA GLY A 371 3.29 -56.66 28.10
C GLY A 371 4.75 -57.03 27.80
N ARG A 372 5.04 -58.29 27.47
CA ARG A 372 6.40 -58.73 27.09
C ARG A 372 6.93 -58.04 25.83
N ARG A 373 6.06 -57.74 24.84
CA ARG A 373 6.44 -56.98 23.65
C ARG A 373 6.82 -55.54 24.00
N ALA A 374 5.97 -54.86 24.77
CA ALA A 374 6.22 -53.49 25.21
C ALA A 374 7.49 -53.40 26.09
N GLU A 375 7.71 -54.35 26.99
CA GLU A 375 8.94 -54.44 27.78
C GLU A 375 10.20 -54.66 26.93
N THR A 376 10.07 -55.38 25.81
CA THR A 376 11.19 -55.56 24.87
C THR A 376 11.57 -54.25 24.20
N VAL A 377 10.58 -53.43 23.83
CA VAL A 377 10.81 -52.07 23.30
C VAL A 377 11.37 -51.14 24.38
N LYS A 378 10.84 -51.20 25.62
CA LYS A 378 11.38 -50.46 26.78
C LYS A 378 12.85 -50.75 26.99
N LYS A 379 13.23 -52.03 27.01
CA LYS A 379 14.62 -52.45 27.17
C LYS A 379 15.53 -51.86 26.11
N PHE A 380 15.08 -51.82 24.85
CA PHE A 380 15.82 -51.18 23.77
C PHE A 380 16.01 -49.67 24.01
N LEU A 381 14.96 -48.95 24.38
CA LEU A 381 15.06 -47.51 24.67
C LEU A 381 16.00 -47.23 25.84
N VAL A 382 15.92 -48.01 26.92
CA VAL A 382 16.81 -47.89 28.09
C VAL A 382 18.27 -48.16 27.70
N GLN A 383 18.53 -49.16 26.87
CA GLN A 383 19.88 -49.43 26.35
C GLN A 383 20.44 -48.26 25.51
N ASN A 384 19.57 -47.47 24.89
CA ASN A 384 19.93 -46.26 24.15
C ASN A 384 19.84 -44.98 25.01
N GLY A 385 19.81 -45.12 26.34
CA GLY A 385 20.02 -44.04 27.29
C GLY A 385 18.76 -43.26 27.71
N PHE A 386 17.56 -43.81 27.48
CA PHE A 386 16.32 -43.27 28.04
C PHE A 386 16.14 -43.69 29.51
N ASP A 387 15.60 -42.79 30.33
CA ASP A 387 15.37 -43.05 31.76
C ASP A 387 14.24 -44.08 31.93
N PRO A 388 14.50 -45.27 32.51
CA PRO A 388 13.46 -46.28 32.72
C PRO A 388 12.30 -45.79 33.61
N GLY A 389 12.53 -44.81 34.48
CA GLY A 389 11.51 -44.20 35.34
C GLY A 389 10.52 -43.31 34.58
N LYS A 390 10.85 -42.93 33.34
CA LYS A 390 9.98 -42.15 32.44
C LYS A 390 9.28 -43.00 31.39
N ILE A 391 9.49 -44.33 31.38
CA ILE A 391 8.85 -45.23 30.41
C ILE A 391 7.80 -46.09 31.10
N THR A 392 6.54 -45.90 30.73
CA THR A 392 5.39 -46.68 31.19
C THR A 392 5.03 -47.75 30.17
N VAL A 393 4.75 -48.96 30.64
CA VAL A 393 4.30 -50.08 29.81
C VAL A 393 2.86 -50.41 30.18
N ASN A 394 1.98 -50.38 29.19
CA ASN A 394 0.62 -50.88 29.30
C ASN A 394 0.46 -52.15 28.48
N ALA A 395 -0.35 -53.08 28.99
CA ALA A 395 -0.59 -54.36 28.36
C ALA A 395 -2.08 -54.54 28.10
N TYR A 396 -2.48 -54.39 26.84
CA TYR A 396 -3.89 -54.41 26.45
C TYR A 396 -4.36 -55.76 25.89
N GLY A 397 -3.44 -56.67 25.58
CA GLY A 397 -3.79 -57.93 24.93
C GLY A 397 -4.56 -57.68 23.63
N GLU A 398 -5.67 -58.37 23.45
CA GLU A 398 -6.55 -58.26 22.30
C GLU A 398 -7.63 -57.16 22.39
N ASP A 399 -7.75 -56.47 23.53
CA ASP A 399 -8.92 -55.63 23.84
C ASP A 399 -9.07 -54.39 22.92
N TYR A 400 -8.01 -54.00 22.19
CA TYR A 400 -7.98 -52.81 21.33
C TYR A 400 -7.35 -53.10 19.94
N PRO A 401 -8.07 -53.82 19.06
CA PRO A 401 -7.56 -54.17 17.73
C PRO A 401 -7.60 -52.95 16.79
N VAL A 402 -6.47 -52.64 16.15
CA VAL A 402 -6.39 -51.60 15.11
C VAL A 402 -6.98 -52.07 13.79
N LYS A 403 -6.93 -53.38 13.52
CA LYS A 403 -7.57 -53.99 12.36
C LYS A 403 -8.45 -55.15 12.80
N LYS A 404 -9.76 -54.97 12.67
CA LYS A 404 -10.71 -56.04 13.00
C LYS A 404 -10.70 -57.13 11.93
N GLY A 405 -10.90 -58.37 12.37
CA GLY A 405 -11.07 -59.52 11.50
C GLY A 405 -10.31 -60.75 12.00
N HIS A 406 -10.82 -61.91 11.62
CA HIS A 406 -10.30 -63.21 12.00
C HIS A 406 -9.38 -63.80 10.93
N ASN A 407 -8.38 -63.01 10.49
CA ASN A 407 -7.46 -63.40 9.43
C ASN A 407 -6.04 -62.83 9.66
N GLU A 408 -5.06 -63.42 8.98
CA GLU A 408 -3.64 -63.07 9.20
C GLU A 408 -3.34 -61.60 8.93
N SER A 409 -4.02 -60.97 7.96
CA SER A 409 -3.84 -59.54 7.73
C SER A 409 -4.25 -58.71 8.94
N SER A 410 -5.34 -59.07 9.61
CA SER A 410 -5.86 -58.37 10.80
C SER A 410 -4.98 -58.64 12.01
N TRP A 411 -4.66 -59.91 12.23
CA TRP A 411 -3.77 -60.32 13.32
C TRP A 411 -2.39 -59.68 13.22
N TRP A 412 -1.85 -59.55 12.01
CA TRP A 412 -0.57 -58.88 11.76
C TRP A 412 -0.52 -57.47 12.33
N TYR A 413 -1.51 -56.64 12.03
CA TYR A 413 -1.55 -55.27 12.54
C TYR A 413 -1.84 -55.19 14.05
N ASN A 414 -2.50 -56.20 14.62
CA ASN A 414 -2.81 -56.21 16.07
C ASN A 414 -1.67 -56.74 16.94
N ARG A 415 -0.69 -57.44 16.37
CA ARG A 415 0.55 -57.81 17.07
C ARG A 415 1.52 -56.64 17.04
N ARG A 416 1.27 -55.62 17.86
CA ARG A 416 2.06 -54.39 17.82
C ARG A 416 2.40 -53.83 19.20
N VAL A 417 3.34 -52.88 19.21
CA VAL A 417 3.55 -51.93 20.29
C VAL A 417 3.42 -50.53 19.71
N ASP A 418 2.52 -49.73 20.26
CA ASP A 418 2.39 -48.31 19.95
C ASP A 418 3.25 -47.51 20.92
N ILE A 419 3.81 -46.39 20.44
CA ILE A 419 4.73 -45.54 21.22
C ILE A 419 4.17 -44.12 21.21
N SER A 420 4.04 -43.50 22.38
CA SER A 420 3.61 -42.11 22.53
C SER A 420 4.49 -41.35 23.53
N ILE A 421 4.54 -40.02 23.38
CA ILE A 421 5.33 -39.11 24.20
C ILE A 421 4.39 -38.20 24.98
N TRP A 422 4.70 -37.95 26.25
CA TRP A 422 3.90 -37.14 27.16
C TRP A 422 4.79 -36.21 27.97
N GLU A 423 4.38 -34.96 28.13
CA GLU A 423 5.14 -33.97 28.92
C GLU A 423 5.04 -34.21 30.43
N THR A 424 4.01 -34.93 30.88
CA THR A 424 3.74 -35.25 32.30
C THR A 424 3.55 -36.74 32.53
N ASN A 425 3.68 -37.19 33.78
CA ASN A 425 3.56 -38.61 34.13
C ASN A 425 2.10 -39.07 33.96
N PRO A 426 1.81 -40.02 33.05
CA PRO A 426 0.45 -40.53 32.85
C PRO A 426 -0.09 -41.34 34.03
N ALA A 427 0.79 -41.83 34.92
CA ALA A 427 0.39 -42.62 36.09
C ALA A 427 -0.37 -41.79 37.15
N THR A 428 -0.42 -40.46 37.00
CA THR A 428 -1.25 -39.58 37.85
C THR A 428 -2.61 -39.29 37.22
N TRP A 429 -2.96 -39.93 36.10
CA TRP A 429 -4.20 -39.67 35.38
C TRP A 429 -5.32 -40.56 35.89
N ASP A 430 -6.43 -39.92 36.22
CA ASP A 430 -7.65 -40.58 36.68
C ASP A 430 -8.57 -40.89 35.49
N ASP A 431 -9.32 -42.00 35.58
CA ASP A 431 -10.27 -42.58 34.61
C ASP A 431 -11.53 -41.69 34.36
N ARG A 432 -11.42 -40.37 34.52
CA ARG A 432 -12.52 -39.39 34.42
C ARG A 432 -12.39 -38.41 33.25
N SER A 433 -11.39 -38.58 32.38
CA SER A 433 -11.20 -37.78 31.16
C SER A 433 -12.47 -37.74 30.30
N GLN A 434 -12.84 -36.55 29.81
CA GLN A 434 -14.01 -36.38 28.93
C GLN A 434 -13.57 -36.10 27.50
N SER A 435 -14.15 -36.80 26.52
CA SER A 435 -13.98 -36.44 25.11
C SER A 435 -15.21 -35.66 24.62
N ILE A 436 -14.98 -34.54 23.94
CA ILE A 436 -16.00 -33.72 23.29
C ILE A 436 -15.92 -34.00 21.79
N PHE A 437 -16.91 -34.72 21.26
CA PHE A 437 -16.94 -35.11 19.86
C PHE A 437 -17.68 -34.08 19.01
N PHE A 438 -17.10 -33.70 17.88
CA PHE A 438 -17.68 -32.76 16.94
C PHE A 438 -18.09 -33.46 15.65
N ASP A 439 -19.24 -33.08 15.10
CA ASP A 439 -19.67 -33.54 13.78
C ASP A 439 -19.06 -32.66 12.68
N GLY A 440 -18.53 -33.29 11.62
CA GLY A 440 -17.96 -32.59 10.47
C GLY A 440 -16.94 -31.49 10.84
N GLN A 441 -17.14 -30.31 10.27
CA GLN A 441 -16.38 -29.07 10.55
C GLN A 441 -17.04 -28.21 11.65
N SER A 442 -17.95 -28.76 12.46
CA SER A 442 -18.65 -27.99 13.49
C SER A 442 -17.69 -27.45 14.56
N THR A 443 -18.00 -26.24 15.01
CA THR A 443 -17.34 -25.49 16.10
C THR A 443 -18.37 -24.95 17.09
N THR A 444 -19.56 -25.55 17.16
CA THR A 444 -20.61 -25.19 18.13
C THR A 444 -20.71 -26.25 19.22
N LEU A 445 -21.03 -25.81 20.45
CA LEU A 445 -21.22 -26.69 21.61
C LEU A 445 -22.70 -27.01 21.81
N ASP A 446 -23.05 -28.29 21.70
CA ASP A 446 -24.39 -28.82 21.97
C ASP A 446 -24.61 -29.13 23.47
N PRO A 447 -25.87 -29.31 23.92
CA PRO A 447 -26.17 -29.59 25.33
C PRO A 447 -25.49 -30.84 25.93
N THR A 448 -25.22 -31.87 25.11
CA THR A 448 -24.54 -33.11 25.54
C THR A 448 -23.06 -32.85 25.78
N GLN A 449 -22.41 -32.10 24.88
CA GLN A 449 -21.03 -31.65 25.03
C GLN A 449 -20.88 -30.74 26.25
N LEU A 450 -21.80 -29.78 26.43
CA LEU A 450 -21.81 -28.89 27.60
C LEU A 450 -21.91 -29.66 28.93
N LYS A 451 -22.71 -30.73 28.97
CA LYS A 451 -22.81 -31.60 30.16
C LYS A 451 -21.46 -32.23 30.52
N ARG A 452 -20.68 -32.67 29.53
CA ARG A 452 -19.33 -33.24 29.73
C ARG A 452 -18.32 -32.18 30.19
N ILE A 453 -18.38 -30.98 29.61
CA ILE A 453 -17.52 -29.86 30.03
C ILE A 453 -17.84 -29.47 31.48
N HIS A 454 -19.12 -29.43 31.87
CA HIS A 454 -19.54 -29.16 33.26
C HIS A 454 -19.03 -30.20 34.27
N GLN A 455 -18.94 -31.48 33.89
CA GLN A 455 -18.34 -32.49 34.75
C GLN A 455 -16.86 -32.15 35.04
N SER A 456 -16.11 -31.77 34.00
CA SER A 456 -14.70 -31.35 34.14
C SER A 456 -14.56 -30.09 35.00
N ILE A 457 -15.44 -29.10 34.83
CA ILE A 457 -15.49 -27.89 35.67
C ILE A 457 -15.73 -28.24 37.13
N ASN A 458 -16.66 -29.16 37.43
CA ASN A 458 -16.94 -29.57 38.80
C ASN A 458 -15.72 -30.26 39.45
N LEU A 459 -14.95 -31.03 38.68
CA LEU A 459 -13.69 -31.61 39.14
C LEU A 459 -12.62 -30.56 39.41
N LEU A 460 -12.51 -29.54 38.56
CA LEU A 460 -11.61 -28.40 38.75
C LEU A 460 -11.99 -27.53 39.96
N LYS A 461 -13.26 -27.52 40.36
CA LYS A 461 -13.72 -26.81 41.57
C LYS A 461 -13.39 -27.53 42.87
N GLN A 462 -13.11 -28.83 42.82
CA GLN A 462 -12.78 -29.63 44.01
C GLN A 462 -11.38 -29.31 44.57
N SER A 463 -10.45 -28.84 43.73
CA SER A 463 -9.11 -28.40 44.15
C SER A 463 -8.67 -27.20 43.32
N SER A 464 -8.22 -26.15 44.00
CA SER A 464 -7.70 -24.93 43.36
C SER A 464 -6.34 -25.14 42.68
N GLN A 465 -5.65 -26.25 42.96
CA GLN A 465 -4.38 -26.63 42.36
C GLN A 465 -4.56 -27.46 41.08
N SER A 466 -5.75 -28.04 40.85
CA SER A 466 -6.03 -28.81 39.64
C SER A 466 -5.97 -27.94 38.38
N PHE A 467 -5.53 -28.50 37.27
CA PHE A 467 -5.54 -27.82 35.97
C PHE A 467 -6.10 -28.75 34.89
N ILE A 468 -6.44 -28.19 33.72
CA ILE A 468 -7.01 -28.95 32.61
C ILE A 468 -6.16 -28.79 31.36
N ILE A 469 -5.92 -29.90 30.67
CA ILE A 469 -5.29 -29.94 29.35
C ILE A 469 -6.38 -30.27 28.32
N LEU A 470 -6.51 -29.42 27.31
CA LEU A 470 -7.38 -29.63 26.16
C LEU A 470 -6.54 -30.17 25.01
N VAL A 471 -6.93 -31.30 24.43
CA VAL A 471 -6.20 -31.91 23.31
C VAL A 471 -7.15 -32.05 22.13
N ALA A 472 -7.01 -31.19 21.12
CA ALA A 472 -7.86 -31.22 19.94
C ALA A 472 -7.30 -32.12 18.85
N ASN A 473 -8.17 -33.02 18.38
CA ASN A 473 -7.96 -33.89 17.25
C ASN A 473 -9.05 -33.60 16.20
N THR A 474 -8.67 -33.59 14.93
CA THR A 474 -9.57 -33.41 13.78
C THR A 474 -9.42 -34.56 12.81
N LYS A 475 -10.54 -35.08 12.31
CA LYS A 475 -10.54 -35.96 11.14
C LYS A 475 -10.03 -35.18 9.93
N ASP A 476 -9.50 -35.90 8.94
CA ASP A 476 -9.01 -35.31 7.69
C ASP A 476 -10.17 -34.69 6.88
N TYR A 477 -10.36 -33.37 7.00
CA TYR A 477 -11.39 -32.60 6.30
C TYR A 477 -10.83 -31.69 5.19
N GLY A 478 -9.52 -31.70 4.96
CA GLY A 478 -8.84 -30.76 4.08
C GLY A 478 -7.33 -30.79 4.27
N SER A 479 -6.66 -29.71 3.88
CA SER A 479 -5.24 -29.49 4.15
C SER A 479 -4.92 -29.53 5.65
N ASN A 480 -3.65 -29.74 5.99
CA ASN A 480 -3.18 -29.69 7.37
C ASN A 480 -3.52 -28.34 8.03
N HIS A 481 -3.46 -27.25 7.27
CA HIS A 481 -3.85 -25.91 7.72
C HIS A 481 -5.34 -25.82 8.07
N GLU A 482 -6.23 -26.34 7.22
CA GLU A 482 -7.68 -26.35 7.49
C GLU A 482 -8.03 -27.22 8.70
N ASN A 483 -7.35 -28.35 8.87
CA ASN A 483 -7.50 -29.22 10.03
C ASN A 483 -6.99 -28.55 11.32
N LEU A 484 -5.88 -27.82 11.26
CA LEU A 484 -5.33 -27.08 12.40
C LEU A 484 -6.22 -25.90 12.80
N ASP A 485 -6.68 -25.11 11.84
CA ASP A 485 -7.63 -24.00 12.07
C ASP A 485 -8.94 -24.52 12.70
N LEU A 486 -9.44 -25.66 12.24
CA LEU A 486 -10.60 -26.31 12.84
C LEU A 486 -10.35 -26.78 14.28
N ALA A 487 -9.17 -27.36 14.55
CA ALA A 487 -8.77 -27.76 15.90
C ALA A 487 -8.70 -26.55 16.84
N GLN A 488 -8.07 -25.46 16.40
CA GLN A 488 -7.94 -24.22 17.17
C GLN A 488 -9.28 -23.57 17.47
N LYS A 489 -10.19 -23.53 16.48
CA LYS A 489 -11.56 -23.05 16.71
C LYS A 489 -12.27 -23.87 17.80
N ARG A 490 -12.11 -25.19 17.80
CA ARG A 490 -12.70 -26.08 18.83
C ARG A 490 -12.06 -25.94 20.20
N LEU A 491 -10.75 -25.71 20.28
CA LEU A 491 -10.08 -25.40 21.54
C LEU A 491 -10.56 -24.06 22.09
N THR A 492 -10.68 -23.05 21.22
CA THR A 492 -11.07 -21.69 21.60
C THR A 492 -12.47 -21.67 22.21
N ILE A 493 -13.46 -22.29 21.55
CA ILE A 493 -14.84 -22.32 22.08
C ILE A 493 -14.93 -23.06 23.43
N ILE A 494 -14.13 -24.12 23.65
CA ILE A 494 -14.14 -24.86 24.92
C ILE A 494 -13.42 -24.05 25.99
N LYS A 495 -12.27 -23.43 25.67
CA LYS A 495 -11.52 -22.54 26.56
C LYS A 495 -12.39 -21.37 27.01
N ASP A 496 -13.04 -20.67 26.09
CA ASP A 496 -13.95 -19.56 26.38
C ASP A 496 -15.10 -20.00 27.28
N TYR A 497 -15.65 -21.19 27.03
CA TYR A 497 -16.71 -21.74 27.86
C TYR A 497 -16.23 -22.07 29.28
N LEU A 498 -15.04 -22.65 29.44
CA LEU A 498 -14.43 -22.93 30.75
C LEU A 498 -14.21 -21.64 31.53
N MET A 499 -13.64 -20.61 30.90
CA MET A 499 -13.37 -19.32 31.53
C MET A 499 -14.66 -18.61 31.95
N LYS A 500 -15.67 -18.59 31.08
CA LYS A 500 -16.99 -18.04 31.39
C LYS A 500 -17.65 -18.71 32.60
N ASN A 501 -17.29 -19.97 32.87
CA ASN A 501 -17.81 -20.75 34.01
C ASN A 501 -16.86 -20.79 35.22
N GLY A 502 -15.88 -19.87 35.27
CA GLY A 502 -15.06 -19.60 36.45
C GLY A 502 -13.78 -20.44 36.57
N VAL A 503 -13.31 -21.06 35.50
CA VAL A 503 -11.96 -21.64 35.44
C VAL A 503 -10.97 -20.55 35.03
N SER A 504 -9.95 -20.30 35.85
CA SER A 504 -8.94 -19.29 35.55
C SER A 504 -8.07 -19.71 34.37
N GLU A 505 -7.65 -18.75 33.54
CA GLU A 505 -6.93 -19.03 32.28
C GLU A 505 -5.59 -19.75 32.50
N ASP A 506 -4.87 -19.41 33.57
CA ASP A 506 -3.61 -20.06 34.00
C ASP A 506 -3.78 -21.54 34.36
N ARG A 507 -5.01 -22.01 34.54
CA ARG A 507 -5.35 -23.41 34.83
C ARG A 507 -5.77 -24.19 33.58
N ILE A 508 -5.68 -23.59 32.39
CA ILE A 508 -6.08 -24.20 31.11
C ILE A 508 -4.86 -24.24 30.19
N SER A 509 -4.39 -25.43 29.87
CA SER A 509 -3.44 -25.68 28.79
C SER A 509 -4.18 -26.25 27.58
N ALA A 510 -3.80 -25.87 26.37
CA ALA A 510 -4.43 -26.33 25.14
C ALA A 510 -3.37 -26.77 24.13
N ILE A 511 -3.59 -27.94 23.54
CA ILE A 511 -2.72 -28.59 22.56
C ILE A 511 -3.59 -28.87 21.34
N ASP A 512 -3.22 -28.32 20.18
CA ASP A 512 -3.85 -28.55 18.89
C ASP A 512 -3.06 -29.56 18.07
N ASN A 513 -3.51 -30.81 18.08
CA ASN A 513 -2.81 -31.81 17.30
C ASN A 513 -3.25 -31.84 15.83
N GLY A 514 -4.29 -31.09 15.43
CA GLY A 514 -4.89 -31.25 14.11
C GLY A 514 -5.25 -32.72 13.86
N LYS A 515 -4.71 -33.34 12.81
CA LYS A 515 -4.91 -34.77 12.48
C LYS A 515 -4.13 -35.77 13.36
N ILE A 516 -3.31 -35.30 14.30
CA ILE A 516 -2.26 -36.14 14.91
C ILE A 516 -2.74 -36.77 16.25
N TYR A 517 -3.00 -38.08 16.26
CA TYR A 517 -2.93 -39.09 17.35
C TYR A 517 -3.87 -40.28 16.98
N PRO A 518 -3.66 -41.52 17.50
CA PRO A 518 -4.18 -42.74 16.88
C PRO A 518 -5.71 -42.79 16.92
N PHE A 519 -6.26 -43.33 15.84
CA PHE A 519 -7.67 -43.55 15.61
C PHE A 519 -8.45 -43.89 16.88
N PHE A 520 -9.37 -43.01 17.27
CA PHE A 520 -10.36 -43.39 18.28
C PHE A 520 -11.58 -43.99 17.60
N PHE A 521 -12.09 -45.09 18.13
CA PHE A 521 -13.30 -45.73 17.63
C PHE A 521 -14.40 -45.64 18.68
N ASP A 522 -15.63 -45.25 18.30
CA ASP A 522 -16.78 -45.42 19.22
C ASP A 522 -17.10 -46.91 19.45
N SER A 523 -18.04 -47.15 20.38
CA SER A 523 -18.64 -48.46 20.63
C SER A 523 -19.29 -49.10 19.40
N THR A 524 -19.49 -48.37 18.31
CA THR A 524 -20.02 -48.86 17.02
C THR A 524 -18.95 -49.03 15.94
N ASN A 525 -17.68 -48.77 16.28
CA ASN A 525 -16.51 -48.94 15.43
C ASN A 525 -16.33 -47.92 14.30
N ASN A 526 -16.88 -46.72 14.43
CA ASN A 526 -16.57 -45.60 13.53
C ASN A 526 -15.33 -44.85 14.03
N GLN A 527 -14.44 -44.46 13.12
CA GLN A 527 -13.31 -43.57 13.43
C GLN A 527 -13.86 -42.18 13.81
N ILE A 528 -13.59 -41.74 15.04
CA ILE A 528 -13.98 -40.45 15.58
C ILE A 528 -12.74 -39.64 15.97
N ASP A 529 -12.03 -39.18 14.96
CA ASP A 529 -10.90 -38.29 15.15
C ASP A 529 -11.33 -36.82 15.18
N SER A 530 -12.63 -36.52 15.24
CA SER A 530 -13.18 -35.17 15.43
C SER A 530 -13.54 -34.94 16.89
N ARG A 531 -12.55 -34.67 17.73
CA ARG A 531 -12.79 -34.52 19.17
C ARG A 531 -11.82 -33.58 19.88
N VAL A 532 -12.21 -33.12 21.06
CA VAL A 532 -11.32 -32.48 22.02
C VAL A 532 -11.35 -33.28 23.31
N ASP A 533 -10.20 -33.79 23.75
CA ASP A 533 -10.04 -34.50 25.01
C ASP A 533 -9.77 -33.50 26.14
N LEU A 534 -10.51 -33.64 27.24
CA LEU A 534 -10.43 -32.82 28.44
C LEU A 534 -9.79 -33.67 29.54
N LEU A 535 -8.51 -33.39 29.80
CA LEU A 535 -7.71 -34.10 30.78
C LEU A 535 -7.58 -33.22 32.04
N VAL A 536 -8.35 -33.55 33.08
CA VAL A 536 -8.26 -32.84 34.37
C VAL A 536 -7.18 -33.50 35.21
N ILE A 537 -6.15 -32.73 35.55
CA ILE A 537 -5.06 -33.16 36.43
C ILE A 537 -5.37 -32.62 37.83
N GLN A 538 -5.54 -33.53 38.80
CA GLN A 538 -5.81 -33.18 40.19
C GLN A 538 -4.53 -33.28 41.02
N PHE A 539 -4.36 -32.29 41.92
CA PHE A 539 -3.33 -32.27 42.96
C PHE A 539 -3.99 -32.20 44.33
#